data_AF-A0A7L3IYG1-F1
#
_entry.id   AF-A0A7L3IYG1-F1
#
_cell.length_a   1.000
_cell.length_b   1.000
_cell.length_c   1.000
_cell.angle_alpha   90.00
_cell.angle_beta   90.00
_cell.angle_gamma   90.00
#
_symmetry.space_group_name_H-M   'P 1'
#
loop_
_entity.id
_entity.type
_entity.pdbx_description
1 polymer ?
#
loop_
_entity_poly.entity_id
_entity_poly.type
_entity_poly.pdbx_seq_one_letter_code
_entity_poly.pdbx_strand_id
1 'polypeptide(L)'
;MEPEEYRQRGKEMVDYICQYLSNVRERRVTPDVQPGYMRAQLPDSAPMDPDGWDNIFGDIEKIIMPGVVHWQSPHMHAYFPALTSWPSLLGDMLADAINCLGFTWASSPACTELEMNVMDWLAKMLGLPDKFLHHHPDSVGGGVLQSTVSESTLVALLAARKNKILEMKLSERDTDESSLNSRLIAYASDQAHSSVEKAGLISLVKMKFLPVDENFSLRGETLKKAIAEDRKKGLVPVFVCATLGTTGVCAFDNLSELGPICDAEGLWLHIDAAYAGTAFVCPEFRFFLDGIEYADSFTFNPSKWMMVHFDCTGFWVKDKYKLHQTFSVNPVYLRHPNSGAAVDFM
;
A
#
# COMPACT_ATOMS: atom_id res chain seq x y z
N MET A 1 7.03 14.95 -31.94
CA MET A 1 8.04 13.88 -31.91
C MET A 1 7.48 12.71 -32.68
N GLU A 2 8.18 12.27 -33.72
CA GLU A 2 7.80 11.15 -34.58
C GLU A 2 8.46 9.83 -34.12
N PRO A 3 8.03 8.65 -34.62
CA PRO A 3 8.55 7.36 -34.14
C PRO A 3 10.07 7.18 -34.23
N GLU A 4 10.70 7.65 -35.30
CA GLU A 4 12.16 7.59 -35.47
C GLU A 4 12.88 8.47 -34.45
N GLU A 5 12.34 9.65 -34.17
CA GLU A 5 12.85 10.55 -33.13
C GLU A 5 12.70 9.90 -31.76
N TYR A 6 11.53 9.32 -31.45
CA TYR A 6 11.32 8.56 -30.22
C TYR A 6 12.35 7.44 -30.05
N ARG A 7 12.64 6.66 -31.10
CA ARG A 7 13.66 5.60 -31.04
C ARG A 7 15.06 6.14 -30.75
N GLN A 8 15.39 7.31 -31.26
CA GLN A 8 16.65 7.99 -30.96
C GLN A 8 16.67 8.48 -29.52
N ARG A 9 15.62 9.18 -29.08
CA ARG A 9 15.55 9.83 -27.76
C ARG A 9 15.34 8.83 -26.62
N GLY A 10 14.64 7.73 -26.89
CA GLY A 10 14.53 6.61 -25.96
C GLY A 10 15.88 5.96 -25.66
N LYS A 11 16.76 5.80 -26.68
CA LYS A 11 18.14 5.31 -26.45
C LYS A 11 18.96 6.31 -25.64
N GLU A 12 18.88 7.59 -25.97
CA GLU A 12 19.53 8.66 -25.23
C GLU A 12 19.12 8.67 -23.74
N MET A 13 17.83 8.46 -23.46
CA MET A 13 17.34 8.34 -22.08
C MET A 13 17.83 7.07 -21.38
N VAL A 14 17.86 5.92 -22.06
CA VAL A 14 18.41 4.67 -21.51
C VAL A 14 19.89 4.84 -21.14
N ASP A 15 20.68 5.43 -22.02
CA ASP A 15 22.10 5.69 -21.78
C ASP A 15 22.30 6.65 -20.60
N TYR A 16 21.48 7.69 -20.51
CA TYR A 16 21.48 8.63 -19.38
C TYR A 16 21.13 7.95 -18.05
N ILE A 17 20.06 7.16 -18.00
CA ILE A 17 19.64 6.44 -16.79
C ILE A 17 20.75 5.48 -16.32
N CYS A 18 21.37 4.76 -17.26
CA CYS A 18 22.48 3.85 -16.98
C CYS A 18 23.65 4.61 -16.33
N GLN A 19 24.05 5.73 -16.91
CA GLN A 19 25.12 6.58 -16.38
C GLN A 19 24.74 7.19 -15.02
N TYR A 20 23.50 7.67 -14.87
CA TYR A 20 23.00 8.27 -13.63
C TYR A 20 23.03 7.27 -12.47
N LEU A 21 22.42 6.10 -12.63
CA LEU A 21 22.33 5.10 -11.56
C LEU A 21 23.70 4.47 -11.24
N SER A 22 24.57 4.29 -12.23
CA SER A 22 25.91 3.74 -12.02
C SER A 22 26.83 4.68 -11.22
N ASN A 23 26.65 6.00 -11.40
CA ASN A 23 27.52 7.03 -10.80
C ASN A 23 26.82 7.86 -9.71
N VAL A 24 25.63 7.43 -9.24
CA VAL A 24 24.82 8.18 -8.25
C VAL A 24 25.56 8.48 -6.94
N ARG A 25 26.60 7.69 -6.59
CA ARG A 25 27.47 7.93 -5.42
C ARG A 25 28.20 9.27 -5.47
N GLU A 26 28.47 9.79 -6.66
CA GLU A 26 29.22 11.03 -6.86
C GLU A 26 28.35 12.28 -6.58
N ARG A 27 27.02 12.12 -6.52
CA ARG A 27 26.09 13.22 -6.27
C ARG A 27 25.86 13.43 -4.78
N ARG A 28 25.72 14.71 -4.39
CA ARG A 28 25.27 15.09 -3.05
C ARG A 28 23.82 14.61 -2.85
N VAL A 29 23.57 13.75 -1.87
CA VAL A 29 22.25 13.10 -1.67
C VAL A 29 21.12 14.11 -1.47
N THR A 30 21.34 15.13 -0.64
CA THR A 30 20.34 16.18 -0.35
C THR A 30 20.71 17.49 -1.03
N PRO A 31 19.79 18.11 -1.78
CA PRO A 31 20.11 19.31 -2.56
C PRO A 31 20.35 20.54 -1.68
N ASP A 32 21.03 21.54 -2.24
CA ASP A 32 21.30 22.83 -1.59
C ASP A 32 20.37 23.92 -2.11
N VAL A 33 19.08 23.78 -1.82
CA VAL A 33 18.04 24.66 -2.35
C VAL A 33 17.08 25.08 -1.26
N GLN A 34 16.41 26.22 -1.49
CA GLN A 34 15.34 26.72 -0.61
C GLN A 34 13.97 26.51 -1.26
N PRO A 35 12.88 26.41 -0.47
CA PRO A 35 11.52 26.34 -1.02
C PRO A 35 11.26 27.48 -2.01
N GLY A 36 10.79 27.13 -3.21
CA GLY A 36 10.52 28.07 -4.30
C GLY A 36 11.66 28.28 -5.32
N TYR A 37 12.85 27.68 -5.13
CA TYR A 37 14.03 27.88 -6.00
C TYR A 37 13.78 27.65 -7.50
N MET A 38 12.90 26.71 -7.85
CA MET A 38 12.63 26.32 -9.24
C MET A 38 11.78 27.36 -10.00
N ARG A 39 10.95 28.13 -9.30
CA ARG A 39 9.99 29.06 -9.93
C ARG A 39 10.69 30.08 -10.83
N ALA A 40 11.83 30.61 -10.39
CA ALA A 40 12.60 31.60 -11.15
C ALA A 40 13.42 31.00 -12.32
N GLN A 41 13.49 29.67 -12.42
CA GLN A 41 14.25 28.96 -13.47
C GLN A 41 13.35 28.47 -14.61
N LEU A 42 12.03 28.51 -14.43
CA LEU A 42 11.04 28.08 -15.41
C LEU A 42 10.33 29.30 -16.03
N PRO A 43 9.80 29.17 -17.25
CA PRO A 43 8.86 30.14 -17.79
C PRO A 43 7.60 30.26 -16.92
N ASP A 44 7.03 31.47 -16.84
CA ASP A 44 5.79 31.72 -16.09
C ASP A 44 4.54 31.10 -16.72
N SER A 45 4.63 30.63 -17.97
CA SER A 45 3.55 30.00 -18.74
C SER A 45 4.09 28.85 -19.58
N ALA A 46 3.24 27.87 -19.87
CA ALA A 46 3.56 26.78 -20.80
C ALA A 46 3.88 27.33 -22.21
N PRO A 47 4.76 26.67 -22.97
CA PRO A 47 5.10 27.10 -24.32
C PRO A 47 3.92 26.90 -25.27
N MET A 48 3.74 27.82 -26.21
CA MET A 48 2.68 27.72 -27.25
C MET A 48 3.08 26.83 -28.41
N ASP A 49 4.39 26.69 -28.63
CA ASP A 49 5.00 25.84 -29.66
C ASP A 49 5.84 24.75 -28.98
N PRO A 50 6.07 23.60 -29.63
CA PRO A 50 6.88 22.54 -29.05
C PRO A 50 8.32 22.99 -28.78
N ASP A 51 8.81 22.76 -27.57
CA ASP A 51 10.24 22.93 -27.27
C ASP A 51 11.08 21.88 -28.00
N GLY A 52 12.29 22.27 -28.38
CA GLY A 52 13.28 21.34 -28.92
C GLY A 52 13.70 20.31 -27.87
N TRP A 53 13.76 19.02 -28.25
CA TRP A 53 14.12 17.95 -27.31
C TRP A 53 15.46 18.17 -26.62
N ASP A 54 16.46 18.70 -27.32
CA ASP A 54 17.78 18.95 -26.74
C ASP A 54 17.72 19.97 -25.57
N ASN A 55 16.74 20.91 -25.59
CA ASN A 55 16.48 21.81 -24.47
C ASN A 55 15.84 21.07 -23.32
N ILE A 56 14.80 20.26 -23.59
CA ILE A 56 14.10 19.44 -22.60
C ILE A 56 15.07 18.51 -21.87
N PHE A 57 15.91 17.80 -22.65
CA PHE A 57 16.90 16.88 -22.12
C PHE A 57 18.01 17.60 -21.35
N GLY A 58 18.47 18.76 -21.84
CA GLY A 58 19.45 19.59 -21.15
C GLY A 58 18.96 20.15 -19.81
N ASP A 59 17.66 20.42 -19.68
CA ASP A 59 17.06 20.93 -18.44
C ASP A 59 17.01 19.87 -17.31
N ILE A 60 17.18 18.59 -17.62
CA ILE A 60 17.29 17.52 -16.61
C ILE A 60 18.44 17.81 -15.64
N GLU A 61 19.66 18.04 -16.14
CA GLU A 61 20.81 18.31 -15.26
C GLU A 61 20.87 19.77 -14.81
N LYS A 62 20.34 20.69 -15.63
CA LYS A 62 20.43 22.13 -15.37
C LYS A 62 19.43 22.61 -14.32
N ILE A 63 18.20 22.08 -14.32
CA ILE A 63 17.08 22.60 -13.50
C ILE A 63 16.54 21.52 -12.57
N ILE A 64 16.39 20.27 -13.04
CA ILE A 64 15.74 19.21 -12.26
C ILE A 64 16.69 18.64 -11.21
N MET A 65 17.81 18.04 -11.62
CA MET A 65 18.76 17.36 -10.72
C MET A 65 19.26 18.20 -9.55
N PRO A 66 19.49 19.54 -9.66
CA PRO A 66 19.91 20.36 -8.54
C PRO A 66 18.96 20.39 -7.33
N GLY A 67 17.68 20.02 -7.50
CA GLY A 67 16.73 19.89 -6.38
C GLY A 67 16.24 18.47 -6.13
N VAL A 68 16.84 17.46 -6.77
CA VAL A 68 16.50 16.05 -6.53
C VAL A 68 17.18 15.57 -5.25
N VAL A 69 16.43 14.88 -4.40
CA VAL A 69 17.03 14.00 -3.39
C VAL A 69 17.35 12.67 -4.08
N HIS A 70 18.61 12.26 -4.08
CA HIS A 70 19.03 11.05 -4.80
C HIS A 70 18.76 9.78 -4.00
N TRP A 71 17.50 9.32 -4.00
CA TRP A 71 17.03 8.16 -3.25
C TRP A 71 17.77 6.85 -3.56
N GLN A 72 18.31 6.70 -4.77
CA GLN A 72 19.06 5.51 -5.20
C GLN A 72 20.54 5.57 -4.78
N SER A 73 20.99 6.65 -4.14
CA SER A 73 22.34 6.75 -3.62
C SER A 73 22.55 5.74 -2.48
N PRO A 74 23.66 4.99 -2.46
CA PRO A 74 24.05 4.18 -1.30
C PRO A 74 24.27 4.99 -0.02
N HIS A 75 24.34 6.32 -0.13
CA HIS A 75 24.45 7.25 0.99
C HIS A 75 23.09 7.82 1.45
N MET A 76 21.99 7.38 0.83
CA MET A 76 20.63 7.68 1.30
C MET A 76 20.29 6.77 2.48
N HIS A 77 20.21 7.36 3.67
CA HIS A 77 19.89 6.66 4.92
C HIS A 77 18.73 7.31 5.70
N ALA A 78 17.94 8.15 5.02
CA ALA A 78 16.71 8.71 5.59
C ALA A 78 15.52 7.80 5.24
N TYR A 79 14.50 7.82 6.10
CA TYR A 79 13.27 7.03 5.95
C TYR A 79 13.55 5.52 5.84
N PHE A 80 12.66 4.79 5.17
CA PHE A 80 12.94 3.47 4.64
C PHE A 80 13.32 3.56 3.15
N PRO A 81 14.02 2.54 2.59
CA PRO A 81 14.40 2.53 1.18
C PRO A 81 13.19 2.65 0.26
N ALA A 82 13.41 3.19 -0.94
CA ALA A 82 12.49 3.12 -2.07
C ALA A 82 13.32 2.82 -3.33
N LEU A 83 13.56 1.53 -3.57
CA LEU A 83 14.59 1.07 -4.53
C LEU A 83 14.01 0.87 -5.94
N THR A 84 14.75 1.32 -6.96
CA THR A 84 14.50 0.93 -8.36
C THR A 84 15.46 -0.18 -8.81
N SER A 85 15.17 -0.79 -9.95
CA SER A 85 16.06 -1.74 -10.62
C SER A 85 15.87 -1.75 -12.13
N TRP A 86 16.87 -2.23 -12.86
CA TRP A 86 16.80 -2.33 -14.33
C TRP A 86 15.57 -3.10 -14.83
N PRO A 87 15.21 -4.27 -14.26
CA PRO A 87 14.00 -4.99 -14.70
C PRO A 87 12.71 -4.21 -14.39
N SER A 88 12.67 -3.47 -13.27
CA SER A 88 11.50 -2.69 -12.91
C SER A 88 11.24 -1.56 -13.91
N LEU A 89 12.28 -0.85 -14.34
CA LEU A 89 12.18 0.19 -15.36
C LEU A 89 11.70 -0.38 -16.70
N LEU A 90 12.22 -1.55 -17.11
CA LEU A 90 11.83 -2.18 -18.38
C LEU A 90 10.37 -2.67 -18.38
N GLY A 91 9.90 -3.19 -17.26
CA GLY A 91 8.50 -3.61 -17.11
C GLY A 91 7.56 -2.43 -17.27
N ASP A 92 7.89 -1.30 -16.64
CA ASP A 92 7.03 -0.11 -16.68
C ASP A 92 7.07 0.62 -18.02
N MET A 93 8.22 0.65 -18.70
CA MET A 93 8.30 1.11 -20.09
C MET A 93 7.32 0.37 -21.02
N LEU A 94 7.09 -0.93 -20.78
CA LEU A 94 6.11 -1.71 -21.53
C LEU A 94 4.67 -1.39 -21.10
N ALA A 95 4.43 -1.28 -19.78
CA ALA A 95 3.12 -0.94 -19.24
C ALA A 95 2.65 0.44 -19.76
N ASP A 96 3.52 1.45 -19.71
CA ASP A 96 3.30 2.81 -20.22
C ASP A 96 3.00 2.83 -21.72
N ALA A 97 3.65 1.98 -22.50
CA ALA A 97 3.42 1.89 -23.94
C ALA A 97 2.08 1.25 -24.28
N ILE A 98 1.65 0.22 -23.52
CA ILE A 98 0.34 -0.41 -23.68
C ILE A 98 -0.77 0.52 -23.18
N ASN A 99 -0.54 1.20 -22.06
CA ASN A 99 -1.44 2.16 -21.42
C ASN A 99 -2.89 1.66 -21.29
N CYS A 100 -3.07 0.38 -20.97
CA CYS A 100 -4.39 -0.17 -20.74
C CYS A 100 -4.86 0.13 -19.32
N LEU A 101 -6.17 0.25 -19.12
CA LEU A 101 -6.78 0.40 -17.80
C LEU A 101 -7.50 -0.90 -17.43
N GLY A 102 -7.31 -1.37 -16.20
CA GLY A 102 -7.81 -2.67 -15.71
C GLY A 102 -8.91 -2.55 -14.65
N PHE A 103 -9.83 -1.59 -14.81
CA PHE A 103 -10.87 -1.34 -13.81
C PHE A 103 -11.96 -2.42 -13.75
N THR A 104 -12.15 -3.17 -14.84
CA THR A 104 -12.85 -4.46 -14.86
C THR A 104 -12.03 -5.47 -15.64
N TRP A 105 -12.25 -6.76 -15.42
CA TRP A 105 -11.61 -7.80 -16.20
C TRP A 105 -11.77 -7.57 -17.71
N ALA A 106 -12.95 -7.11 -18.16
CA ALA A 106 -13.23 -6.87 -19.57
C ALA A 106 -12.48 -5.66 -20.17
N SER A 107 -12.05 -4.71 -19.33
CA SER A 107 -11.31 -3.51 -19.79
C SER A 107 -9.87 -3.83 -20.22
N SER A 108 -9.23 -4.80 -19.55
CA SER A 108 -7.95 -5.39 -19.97
C SER A 108 -7.73 -6.71 -19.22
N PRO A 109 -8.10 -7.87 -19.79
CA PRO A 109 -7.99 -9.16 -19.09
C PRO A 109 -6.56 -9.47 -18.63
N ALA A 110 -5.56 -9.13 -19.44
CA ALA A 110 -4.16 -9.36 -19.10
C ALA A 110 -3.72 -8.56 -17.87
N CYS A 111 -4.25 -7.36 -17.66
CA CYS A 111 -3.96 -6.53 -16.48
C CYS A 111 -4.42 -7.23 -15.20
N THR A 112 -5.66 -7.73 -15.19
CA THR A 112 -6.24 -8.44 -14.05
C THR A 112 -5.58 -9.82 -13.83
N GLU A 113 -5.49 -10.64 -14.87
CA GLU A 113 -5.02 -12.02 -14.77
C GLU A 113 -3.54 -12.10 -14.36
N LEU A 114 -2.68 -11.23 -14.92
CA LEU A 114 -1.27 -11.20 -14.56
C LEU A 114 -1.10 -10.81 -13.09
N GLU A 115 -1.83 -9.78 -12.63
CA GLU A 115 -1.80 -9.35 -11.24
C GLU A 115 -2.23 -10.47 -10.29
N MET A 116 -3.37 -11.14 -10.56
CA MET A 116 -3.84 -12.25 -9.73
C MET A 116 -2.79 -13.37 -9.58
N ASN A 117 -2.14 -13.75 -10.68
CA ASN A 117 -1.13 -14.81 -10.68
C ASN A 117 0.16 -14.38 -9.95
N VAL A 118 0.63 -13.17 -10.18
CA VAL A 118 1.86 -12.65 -9.55
C VAL A 118 1.63 -12.37 -8.06
N MET A 119 0.44 -11.92 -7.66
CA MET A 119 0.08 -11.75 -6.26
C MET A 119 0.02 -13.08 -5.49
N ASP A 120 -0.38 -14.17 -6.16
CA ASP A 120 -0.27 -15.52 -5.59
C ASP A 120 1.19 -15.97 -5.45
N TRP A 121 2.04 -15.66 -6.43
CA TRP A 121 3.48 -15.94 -6.32
C TRP A 121 4.08 -15.18 -5.14
N LEU A 122 3.73 -13.91 -4.99
CA LEU A 122 4.28 -13.06 -3.96
C LEU A 122 3.80 -13.47 -2.55
N ALA A 123 2.53 -13.84 -2.38
CA ALA A 123 2.04 -14.42 -1.13
C ALA A 123 2.82 -15.69 -0.74
N LYS A 124 3.06 -16.60 -1.71
CA LYS A 124 3.87 -17.82 -1.48
C LYS A 124 5.32 -17.50 -1.13
N MET A 125 5.92 -16.52 -1.82
CA MET A 125 7.29 -16.06 -1.55
C MET A 125 7.44 -15.52 -0.12
N LEU A 126 6.42 -14.83 0.39
CA LEU A 126 6.40 -14.28 1.76
C LEU A 126 6.06 -15.33 2.83
N GLY A 127 5.55 -16.49 2.44
CA GLY A 127 5.02 -17.48 3.39
C GLY A 127 3.67 -17.09 4.00
N LEU A 128 2.85 -16.33 3.26
CA LEU A 128 1.50 -15.99 3.71
C LEU A 128 0.56 -17.21 3.64
N PRO A 129 -0.47 -17.27 4.51
CA PRO A 129 -1.48 -18.33 4.47
C PRO A 129 -2.20 -18.47 3.13
N ASP A 130 -2.54 -19.70 2.75
CA ASP A 130 -3.20 -20.02 1.47
C ASP A 130 -4.58 -19.34 1.27
N LYS A 131 -5.23 -18.93 2.36
CA LYS A 131 -6.47 -18.13 2.35
C LYS A 131 -6.33 -16.75 1.69
N PHE A 132 -5.09 -16.31 1.44
CA PHE A 132 -4.80 -15.07 0.72
C PHE A 132 -4.58 -15.28 -0.79
N LEU A 133 -4.53 -16.52 -1.27
CA LEU A 133 -4.33 -16.83 -2.68
C LEU A 133 -5.64 -16.75 -3.45
N HIS A 134 -5.62 -16.20 -4.66
CA HIS A 134 -6.76 -16.19 -5.57
C HIS A 134 -7.15 -17.60 -6.03
N HIS A 135 -6.16 -18.45 -6.28
CA HIS A 135 -6.37 -19.75 -6.94
C HIS A 135 -6.36 -20.94 -5.96
N HIS A 136 -6.32 -20.71 -4.65
CA HIS A 136 -6.46 -21.80 -3.69
C HIS A 136 -7.94 -22.22 -3.57
N PRO A 137 -8.28 -23.53 -3.64
CA PRO A 137 -9.68 -24.00 -3.69
C PRO A 137 -10.56 -23.51 -2.54
N ASP A 138 -9.99 -23.44 -1.33
CA ASP A 138 -10.71 -23.04 -0.12
C ASP A 138 -10.63 -21.53 0.17
N SER A 139 -10.01 -20.75 -0.73
CA SER A 139 -9.85 -19.32 -0.55
C SER A 139 -11.03 -18.54 -1.09
N VAL A 140 -11.51 -17.59 -0.29
CA VAL A 140 -12.41 -16.50 -0.72
C VAL A 140 -11.68 -15.15 -0.73
N GLY A 141 -10.36 -15.18 -0.57
CA GLY A 141 -9.49 -14.03 -0.52
C GLY A 141 -8.80 -13.76 -1.84
N GLY A 142 -7.71 -13.00 -1.76
CA GLY A 142 -6.87 -12.64 -2.89
C GLY A 142 -5.94 -11.46 -2.57
N GLY A 143 -4.95 -11.26 -3.43
CA GLY A 143 -4.06 -10.10 -3.42
C GLY A 143 -4.37 -9.11 -4.53
N VAL A 144 -4.30 -7.82 -4.24
CA VAL A 144 -4.47 -6.73 -5.20
C VAL A 144 -3.32 -5.73 -5.03
N LEU A 145 -2.84 -5.17 -6.13
CA LEU A 145 -1.88 -4.08 -6.09
C LEU A 145 -2.58 -2.78 -5.69
N GLN A 146 -1.88 -1.97 -4.92
CA GLN A 146 -2.26 -0.62 -4.53
C GLN A 146 -1.06 0.30 -4.71
N SER A 147 -1.28 1.61 -4.71
CA SER A 147 -0.17 2.56 -4.81
C SER A 147 0.58 2.69 -3.48
N THR A 148 -0.13 2.66 -2.35
CA THR A 148 0.50 2.80 -1.01
C THR A 148 -0.06 1.87 0.06
N VAL A 149 0.77 1.53 1.06
CA VAL A 149 0.30 0.95 2.33
C VAL A 149 -0.69 1.88 3.03
N SER A 150 -0.56 3.21 2.89
CA SER A 150 -1.50 4.16 3.51
C SER A 150 -2.93 3.97 2.99
N GLU A 151 -3.09 3.82 1.68
CA GLU A 151 -4.37 3.47 1.07
C GLU A 151 -4.82 2.07 1.46
N SER A 152 -3.92 1.09 1.46
CA SER A 152 -4.23 -0.30 1.85
C SER A 152 -4.77 -0.39 3.28
N THR A 153 -4.17 0.33 4.24
CA THR A 153 -4.66 0.43 5.63
C THR A 153 -5.99 1.16 5.71
N LEU A 154 -6.18 2.25 4.95
CA LEU A 154 -7.46 2.95 4.86
C LEU A 154 -8.56 2.03 4.31
N VAL A 155 -8.26 1.27 3.26
CA VAL A 155 -9.14 0.30 2.62
C VAL A 155 -9.52 -0.82 3.59
N ALA A 156 -8.57 -1.35 4.35
CA ALA A 156 -8.85 -2.33 5.41
C ALA A 156 -9.78 -1.75 6.50
N LEU A 157 -9.54 -0.52 6.94
CA LEU A 157 -10.40 0.15 7.93
C LEU A 157 -11.81 0.45 7.38
N LEU A 158 -11.90 0.86 6.10
CA LEU A 158 -13.15 1.05 5.37
C LEU A 158 -13.98 -0.25 5.34
N ALA A 159 -13.35 -1.36 4.97
CA ALA A 159 -14.00 -2.67 4.91
C ALA A 159 -14.44 -3.17 6.29
N ALA A 160 -13.57 -3.05 7.30
CA ALA A 160 -13.87 -3.42 8.68
C ALA A 160 -15.08 -2.65 9.23
N ARG A 161 -15.08 -1.31 9.09
CA ARG A 161 -16.19 -0.49 9.58
C ARG A 161 -17.49 -0.78 8.83
N LYS A 162 -17.44 -0.95 7.51
CA LYS A 162 -18.64 -1.19 6.69
C LYS A 162 -19.26 -2.52 7.08
N ASN A 163 -18.45 -3.57 7.25
CA ASN A 163 -18.91 -4.87 7.68
C ASN A 163 -19.62 -4.80 9.05
N LYS A 164 -19.02 -4.12 10.04
CA LYS A 164 -19.61 -3.99 11.37
C LYS A 164 -20.88 -3.13 11.36
N ILE A 165 -20.93 -2.07 10.56
CA ILE A 165 -22.13 -1.25 10.38
C ILE A 165 -23.28 -2.07 9.79
N LEU A 166 -23.02 -2.88 8.77
CA LEU A 166 -24.03 -3.77 8.17
C LEU A 166 -24.55 -4.80 9.19
N GLU A 167 -23.69 -5.34 10.05
CA GLU A 167 -24.09 -6.20 11.17
C GLU A 167 -25.01 -5.45 12.16
N MET A 168 -24.63 -4.24 12.60
CA MET A 168 -25.43 -3.41 13.51
C MET A 168 -26.79 -3.02 12.92
N LYS A 169 -26.85 -2.79 11.60
CA LYS A 169 -28.09 -2.48 10.87
C LYS A 169 -29.12 -3.62 10.92
N LEU A 170 -28.71 -4.86 11.19
CA LEU A 170 -29.66 -5.97 11.35
C LEU A 170 -30.62 -5.74 12.53
N SER A 171 -30.11 -5.15 13.62
CA SER A 171 -30.88 -4.77 14.81
C SER A 171 -31.35 -3.31 14.82
N GLU A 172 -30.62 -2.41 14.15
CA GLU A 172 -30.87 -0.96 14.15
C GLU A 172 -31.13 -0.42 12.74
N ARG A 173 -32.13 -0.98 12.05
CA ARG A 173 -32.38 -0.77 10.60
C ARG A 173 -32.49 0.71 10.19
N ASP A 174 -33.17 1.51 10.99
CA ASP A 174 -33.47 2.92 10.68
C ASP A 174 -32.33 3.88 11.10
N THR A 175 -31.33 3.41 11.85
CA THR A 175 -30.22 4.24 12.32
C THR A 175 -29.24 4.53 11.18
N ASP A 176 -28.94 5.80 10.91
CA ASP A 176 -27.99 6.19 9.88
C ASP A 176 -26.59 5.53 10.05
N GLU A 177 -25.93 5.19 8.94
CA GLU A 177 -24.62 4.50 8.97
C GLU A 177 -23.53 5.34 9.63
N SER A 178 -23.54 6.66 9.46
CA SER A 178 -22.58 7.56 10.12
C SER A 178 -22.82 7.64 11.63
N SER A 179 -24.10 7.59 12.04
CA SER A 179 -24.47 7.49 13.45
C SER A 179 -23.96 6.19 14.09
N LEU A 180 -24.04 5.06 13.38
CA LEU A 180 -23.45 3.80 13.82
C LEU A 180 -21.91 3.88 13.85
N ASN A 181 -21.29 4.47 12.82
CA ASN A 181 -19.84 4.70 12.74
C ASN A 181 -19.31 5.47 13.95
N SER A 182 -20.08 6.43 14.47
CA SER A 182 -19.69 7.23 15.64
C SER A 182 -19.45 6.40 16.91
N ARG A 183 -19.96 5.18 16.98
CA ARG A 183 -19.77 4.24 18.11
C ARG A 183 -18.52 3.38 17.95
N LEU A 184 -17.95 3.31 16.74
CA LEU A 184 -16.82 2.44 16.45
C LEU A 184 -15.51 2.98 17.02
N ILE A 185 -14.65 2.07 17.44
CA ILE A 185 -13.28 2.36 17.89
C ILE A 185 -12.29 1.33 17.32
N ALA A 186 -11.17 1.83 16.83
CA ALA A 186 -10.06 1.08 16.25
C ALA A 186 -8.79 1.30 17.07
N TYR A 187 -7.85 0.35 16.98
CA TYR A 187 -6.63 0.33 17.77
C TYR A 187 -5.37 0.13 16.92
N ALA A 188 -4.27 0.68 17.39
CA ALA A 188 -2.93 0.38 16.90
C ALA A 188 -1.90 0.65 18.00
N SER A 189 -0.65 0.21 17.77
CA SER A 189 0.50 0.60 18.58
C SER A 189 0.71 2.12 18.58
N ASP A 190 1.19 2.71 19.68
CA ASP A 190 1.66 4.10 19.68
C ASP A 190 2.92 4.34 18.82
N GLN A 191 3.51 3.26 18.29
CA GLN A 191 4.58 3.27 17.30
C GLN A 191 4.09 3.06 15.87
N ALA A 192 2.79 2.88 15.66
CA ALA A 192 2.21 2.69 14.33
C ALA A 192 2.50 3.90 13.43
N HIS A 193 2.62 3.67 12.13
CA HIS A 193 2.87 4.74 11.18
C HIS A 193 1.69 5.74 11.15
N SER A 194 1.98 7.01 10.87
CA SER A 194 0.99 8.10 10.84
C SER A 194 -0.16 7.88 9.85
N SER A 195 0.01 6.96 8.88
CA SER A 195 -1.07 6.52 7.99
C SER A 195 -2.26 5.92 8.74
N VAL A 196 -2.05 5.28 9.89
CA VAL A 196 -3.13 4.71 10.70
C VAL A 196 -3.99 5.81 11.32
N GLU A 197 -3.35 6.85 11.86
CA GLU A 197 -4.06 8.04 12.35
C GLU A 197 -4.83 8.71 11.21
N LYS A 198 -4.16 8.89 10.07
CA LYS A 198 -4.77 9.50 8.87
C LYS A 198 -5.96 8.70 8.36
N ALA A 199 -5.92 7.37 8.42
CA ALA A 199 -7.07 6.53 8.09
C ALA A 199 -8.24 6.77 9.06
N GLY A 200 -7.98 6.92 10.36
CA GLY A 200 -8.97 7.34 11.35
C GLY A 200 -9.58 8.70 11.03
N LEU A 201 -8.75 9.70 10.70
CA LEU A 201 -9.19 11.06 10.34
C LEU A 201 -10.09 11.07 9.09
N ILE A 202 -9.71 10.35 8.03
CA ILE A 202 -10.48 10.29 6.78
C ILE A 202 -11.81 9.54 6.98
N SER A 203 -11.78 8.45 7.75
CA SER A 203 -12.96 7.59 7.97
C SER A 203 -13.92 8.05 9.05
N LEU A 204 -13.50 9.02 9.88
CA LEU A 204 -14.18 9.45 11.09
C LEU A 204 -14.38 8.31 12.12
N VAL A 205 -13.60 7.23 12.02
CA VAL A 205 -13.54 6.17 13.04
C VAL A 205 -12.60 6.63 14.15
N LYS A 206 -13.01 6.47 15.41
CA LYS A 206 -12.15 6.79 16.57
C LYS A 206 -10.94 5.86 16.56
N MET A 207 -9.74 6.44 16.54
CA MET A 207 -8.49 5.68 16.63
C MET A 207 -7.87 5.87 18.01
N LYS A 208 -7.47 4.78 18.67
CA LYS A 208 -6.80 4.80 19.95
C LYS A 208 -5.45 4.09 19.83
N PHE A 209 -4.39 4.85 20.09
CA PHE A 209 -3.02 4.34 20.11
C PHE A 209 -2.68 3.79 21.49
N LEU A 210 -2.16 2.58 21.52
CA LEU A 210 -1.96 1.79 22.73
C LEU A 210 -0.48 1.72 23.12
N PRO A 211 -0.16 1.76 24.42
CA PRO A 211 1.21 1.68 24.88
C PRO A 211 1.84 0.33 24.57
N VAL A 212 3.13 0.36 24.28
CA VAL A 212 3.97 -0.79 23.95
C VAL A 212 4.79 -1.27 25.15
N ASP A 213 5.40 -2.45 25.01
CA ASP A 213 6.39 -2.96 25.97
C ASP A 213 7.80 -2.33 25.79
N GLU A 214 8.80 -2.80 26.54
CA GLU A 214 10.17 -2.31 26.43
C GLU A 214 10.85 -2.54 25.06
N ASN A 215 10.32 -3.46 24.24
CA ASN A 215 10.80 -3.71 22.88
C ASN A 215 10.01 -2.92 21.83
N PHE A 216 9.17 -2.00 22.28
CA PHE A 216 8.27 -1.22 21.44
C PHE A 216 7.24 -2.06 20.68
N SER A 217 6.88 -3.22 21.23
CA SER A 217 5.90 -4.16 20.69
C SER A 217 4.53 -3.97 21.36
N LEU A 218 3.46 -3.88 20.57
CA LEU A 218 2.10 -3.97 21.10
C LEU A 218 1.79 -5.40 21.55
N ARG A 219 1.28 -5.50 22.79
CA ARG A 219 1.01 -6.77 23.49
C ARG A 219 -0.47 -7.03 23.69
N GLY A 220 -0.82 -8.31 23.77
CA GLY A 220 -2.23 -8.74 23.87
C GLY A 220 -2.94 -8.24 25.12
N GLU A 221 -2.26 -8.19 26.26
CA GLU A 221 -2.86 -7.69 27.52
C GLU A 221 -3.24 -6.22 27.43
N THR A 222 -2.44 -5.39 26.75
CA THR A 222 -2.77 -3.98 26.51
C THR A 222 -4.03 -3.86 25.65
N LEU A 223 -4.13 -4.65 24.58
CA LEU A 223 -5.29 -4.65 23.69
C LEU A 223 -6.56 -5.12 24.43
N LYS A 224 -6.51 -6.23 25.16
CA LYS A 224 -7.64 -6.75 25.97
C LYS A 224 -8.16 -5.71 26.95
N LYS A 225 -7.26 -5.03 27.65
CA LYS A 225 -7.62 -3.97 28.60
C LYS A 225 -8.34 -2.81 27.90
N ALA A 226 -7.81 -2.34 26.77
CA ALA A 226 -8.42 -1.25 26.01
C ALA A 226 -9.82 -1.62 25.50
N ILE A 227 -9.98 -2.82 24.93
CA ILE A 227 -11.27 -3.36 24.49
C ILE A 227 -12.29 -3.36 25.63
N ALA A 228 -11.92 -3.90 26.80
CA ALA A 228 -12.82 -3.99 27.94
C ALA A 228 -13.23 -2.60 28.47
N GLU A 229 -12.30 -1.65 28.52
CA GLU A 229 -12.57 -0.27 28.94
C GLU A 229 -13.50 0.46 27.97
N ASP A 230 -13.29 0.30 26.67
CA ASP A 230 -14.06 1.04 25.68
C ASP A 230 -15.45 0.42 25.47
N ARG A 231 -15.60 -0.90 25.63
CA ARG A 231 -16.92 -1.54 25.76
C ARG A 231 -17.72 -1.01 26.97
N LYS A 232 -17.07 -0.79 28.12
CA LYS A 232 -17.74 -0.18 29.29
C LYS A 232 -18.23 1.25 29.04
N LYS A 233 -17.63 1.96 28.08
CA LYS A 233 -18.07 3.29 27.63
C LYS A 233 -19.14 3.23 26.53
N GLY A 234 -19.59 2.03 26.14
CA GLY A 234 -20.56 1.82 25.06
C GLY A 234 -19.97 1.95 23.65
N LEU A 235 -18.63 1.94 23.51
CA LEU A 235 -17.99 1.90 22.19
C LEU A 235 -17.92 0.46 21.67
N VAL A 236 -17.80 0.34 20.35
CA VAL A 236 -17.76 -0.93 19.62
C VAL A 236 -16.37 -1.09 18.98
N PRO A 237 -15.49 -1.90 19.58
CA PRO A 237 -14.25 -2.36 18.95
C PRO A 237 -14.50 -2.91 17.54
N VAL A 238 -13.70 -2.50 16.55
CA VAL A 238 -13.90 -2.96 15.15
C VAL A 238 -12.63 -3.38 14.42
N PHE A 239 -11.48 -2.80 14.74
CA PHE A 239 -10.27 -2.92 13.93
C PHE A 239 -9.01 -2.81 14.79
N VAL A 240 -7.98 -3.59 14.43
CA VAL A 240 -6.63 -3.50 14.97
C VAL A 240 -5.64 -3.46 13.81
N CYS A 241 -4.78 -2.44 13.77
CA CYS A 241 -3.58 -2.44 12.93
C CYS A 241 -2.39 -2.89 13.78
N ALA A 242 -1.81 -4.04 13.45
CA ALA A 242 -0.56 -4.50 14.01
C ALA A 242 0.58 -4.22 13.02
N THR A 243 1.67 -3.64 13.51
CA THR A 243 2.81 -3.25 12.67
C THR A 243 3.97 -4.21 12.83
N LEU A 244 4.44 -4.76 11.71
CA LEU A 244 5.67 -5.55 11.63
C LEU A 244 6.76 -4.71 10.96
N GLY A 245 7.64 -4.12 11.76
CA GLY A 245 8.65 -3.16 11.33
C GLY A 245 8.16 -1.71 11.45
N THR A 246 7.99 -1.24 12.69
CA THR A 246 7.58 0.15 12.98
C THR A 246 8.55 1.17 12.41
N THR A 247 8.07 2.39 12.12
CA THR A 247 8.88 3.39 11.39
C THR A 247 10.04 3.93 12.22
N GLY A 248 9.83 4.15 13.53
CA GLY A 248 10.86 4.77 14.37
C GLY A 248 12.07 3.86 14.59
N VAL A 249 11.83 2.60 14.97
CA VAL A 249 12.88 1.67 15.44
C VAL A 249 12.80 0.27 14.84
N CYS A 250 11.92 0.04 13.86
CA CYS A 250 11.70 -1.26 13.23
C CYS A 250 11.31 -2.38 14.25
N ALA A 251 10.47 -2.04 15.23
CA ALA A 251 9.90 -3.00 16.17
C ALA A 251 8.75 -3.81 15.55
N PHE A 252 8.35 -4.89 16.21
CA PHE A 252 7.34 -5.84 15.73
C PHE A 252 6.27 -6.07 16.78
N ASP A 253 5.01 -5.80 16.45
CA ASP A 253 3.88 -6.12 17.31
C ASP A 253 3.67 -7.64 17.41
N ASN A 254 3.20 -8.12 18.57
CA ASN A 254 3.14 -9.56 18.85
C ASN A 254 1.84 -10.20 18.31
N LEU A 255 1.88 -10.70 17.06
CA LEU A 255 0.71 -11.31 16.42
C LEU A 255 0.21 -12.56 17.11
N SER A 256 1.09 -13.36 17.71
CA SER A 256 0.70 -14.56 18.46
C SER A 256 -0.18 -14.24 19.67
N GLU A 257 -0.06 -13.04 20.23
CA GLU A 257 -0.95 -12.55 21.29
C GLU A 257 -2.18 -11.82 20.74
N LEU A 258 -1.99 -10.94 19.75
CA LEU A 258 -3.04 -10.08 19.21
C LEU A 258 -4.06 -10.87 18.38
N GLY A 259 -3.60 -11.83 17.59
CA GLY A 259 -4.41 -12.66 16.69
C GLY A 259 -5.58 -13.35 17.37
N PRO A 260 -5.34 -14.18 18.41
CA PRO A 260 -6.41 -14.85 19.15
C PRO A 260 -7.41 -13.90 19.79
N ILE A 261 -6.97 -12.69 20.21
CA ILE A 261 -7.88 -11.68 20.78
C ILE A 261 -8.80 -11.13 19.69
N CYS A 262 -8.24 -10.73 18.55
CA CYS A 262 -9.03 -10.20 17.43
C CYS A 262 -10.06 -11.22 16.95
N ASP A 263 -9.68 -12.49 16.83
CA ASP A 263 -10.58 -13.56 16.41
C ASP A 263 -11.71 -13.78 17.43
N ALA A 264 -11.40 -13.89 18.73
CA ALA A 264 -12.39 -14.08 19.78
C ALA A 264 -13.34 -12.88 19.95
N GLU A 265 -12.85 -11.66 19.72
CA GLU A 265 -13.61 -10.42 19.87
C GLU A 265 -14.32 -9.98 18.56
N GLY A 266 -14.07 -10.67 17.45
CA GLY A 266 -14.62 -10.35 16.14
C GLY A 266 -14.12 -9.02 15.57
N LEU A 267 -12.84 -8.70 15.77
CA LEU A 267 -12.17 -7.50 15.26
C LEU A 267 -11.43 -7.82 13.97
N TRP A 268 -11.46 -6.88 13.03
CA TRP A 268 -10.61 -6.98 11.84
C TRP A 268 -9.15 -6.79 12.21
N LEU A 269 -8.29 -7.79 11.94
CA LEU A 269 -6.84 -7.67 12.13
C LEU A 269 -6.15 -7.34 10.79
N HIS A 270 -5.61 -6.13 10.69
CA HIS A 270 -4.79 -5.67 9.57
C HIS A 270 -3.31 -5.65 9.95
N ILE A 271 -2.46 -6.21 9.09
CA ILE A 271 -1.01 -6.22 9.27
C ILE A 271 -0.37 -5.20 8.35
N ASP A 272 0.25 -4.17 8.93
CA ASP A 272 1.15 -3.26 8.23
C ASP A 272 2.58 -3.79 8.34
N ALA A 273 3.09 -4.37 7.26
CA ALA A 273 4.47 -4.82 7.14
C ALA A 273 5.24 -4.00 6.10
N ALA A 274 4.92 -2.70 5.93
CA ALA A 274 5.36 -1.90 4.79
C ALA A 274 6.83 -2.08 4.40
N TYR A 275 7.72 -2.02 5.39
CA TYR A 275 9.16 -2.22 5.18
C TYR A 275 9.60 -3.68 5.39
N ALA A 276 9.30 -4.25 6.56
CA ALA A 276 9.82 -5.56 6.93
C ALA A 276 9.22 -6.72 6.13
N GLY A 277 8.12 -6.51 5.41
CA GLY A 277 7.47 -7.50 4.56
C GLY A 277 8.43 -8.16 3.57
N THR A 278 9.34 -7.40 2.96
CA THR A 278 10.35 -7.98 2.03
C THR A 278 11.26 -8.99 2.72
N ALA A 279 11.55 -8.83 4.02
CA ALA A 279 12.39 -9.78 4.76
C ALA A 279 11.76 -11.17 4.85
N PHE A 280 10.44 -11.29 4.75
CA PHE A 280 9.74 -12.58 4.82
C PHE A 280 9.93 -13.47 3.58
N VAL A 281 10.58 -12.97 2.53
CA VAL A 281 11.13 -13.82 1.46
C VAL A 281 12.14 -14.82 2.03
N CYS A 282 12.89 -14.42 3.07
CA CYS A 282 13.86 -15.24 3.77
C CYS A 282 13.18 -15.97 4.95
N PRO A 283 13.12 -17.31 4.96
CA PRO A 283 12.44 -18.08 6.01
C PRO A 283 12.93 -17.79 7.43
N GLU A 284 14.20 -17.45 7.60
CA GLU A 284 14.84 -17.14 8.89
C GLU A 284 14.29 -15.88 9.58
N PHE A 285 13.57 -15.00 8.87
CA PHE A 285 12.90 -13.83 9.45
C PHE A 285 11.40 -14.04 9.69
N ARG A 286 10.83 -15.21 9.31
CA ARG A 286 9.39 -15.44 9.37
C ARG A 286 8.84 -15.67 10.77
N PHE A 287 9.67 -15.82 11.79
CA PHE A 287 9.20 -15.92 13.17
C PHE A 287 8.44 -14.66 13.64
N PHE A 288 8.65 -13.51 13.00
CA PHE A 288 7.84 -12.31 13.23
C PHE A 288 6.42 -12.39 12.63
N LEU A 289 6.14 -13.37 11.75
CA LEU A 289 4.82 -13.66 11.20
C LEU A 289 4.02 -14.66 12.04
N ASP A 290 4.55 -15.20 13.13
CA ASP A 290 3.83 -16.17 13.96
C ASP A 290 2.52 -15.57 14.50
N GLY A 291 1.38 -16.08 14.02
CA GLY A 291 0.03 -15.51 14.25
C GLY A 291 -0.61 -14.88 13.01
N ILE A 292 0.06 -14.88 11.84
CA ILE A 292 -0.47 -14.34 10.57
C ILE A 292 -1.75 -15.05 10.10
N GLU A 293 -1.99 -16.29 10.54
CA GLU A 293 -3.21 -17.05 10.27
C GLU A 293 -4.47 -16.38 10.84
N TYR A 294 -4.34 -15.46 11.80
CA TYR A 294 -5.44 -14.66 12.33
C TYR A 294 -5.75 -13.40 11.53
N ALA A 295 -4.83 -12.93 10.69
CA ALA A 295 -5.02 -11.68 9.96
C ALA A 295 -6.18 -11.75 8.96
N ASP A 296 -7.01 -10.71 8.91
CA ASP A 296 -8.00 -10.50 7.87
C ASP A 296 -7.40 -9.83 6.64
N SER A 297 -6.32 -9.07 6.82
CA SER A 297 -5.60 -8.44 5.72
C SER A 297 -4.12 -8.20 6.04
N PHE A 298 -3.29 -8.19 5.01
CA PHE A 298 -1.84 -7.96 5.10
C PHE A 298 -1.40 -7.00 3.99
N THR A 299 -0.48 -6.09 4.29
CA THR A 299 0.11 -5.22 3.28
C THR A 299 1.61 -5.04 3.47
N PHE A 300 2.34 -4.95 2.36
CA PHE A 300 3.73 -4.50 2.36
C PHE A 300 4.10 -3.81 1.04
N ASN A 301 5.23 -3.10 1.02
CA ASN A 301 5.72 -2.41 -0.17
C ASN A 301 6.86 -3.18 -0.84
N PRO A 302 6.62 -3.88 -1.98
CA PRO A 302 7.69 -4.15 -2.93
C PRO A 302 8.47 -2.88 -3.29
N SER A 303 7.74 -1.74 -3.37
CA SER A 303 8.28 -0.39 -3.60
C SER A 303 9.24 0.16 -2.54
N LYS A 304 9.42 -0.54 -1.41
CA LYS A 304 10.44 -0.19 -0.43
C LYS A 304 11.74 -0.95 -0.68
N TRP A 305 11.75 -2.24 -0.36
CA TRP A 305 13.00 -3.01 -0.26
C TRP A 305 13.12 -4.16 -1.26
N MET A 306 12.11 -4.36 -2.13
CA MET A 306 12.10 -5.46 -3.13
C MET A 306 12.53 -5.01 -4.54
N MET A 307 13.08 -3.79 -4.66
CA MET A 307 13.66 -3.24 -5.89
C MET A 307 12.66 -3.07 -7.06
N VAL A 308 11.36 -3.02 -6.76
CA VAL A 308 10.33 -2.53 -7.69
C VAL A 308 10.21 -1.04 -7.43
N HIS A 309 10.29 -0.18 -8.44
CA HIS A 309 10.19 1.26 -8.22
C HIS A 309 8.76 1.66 -7.78
N PHE A 310 8.63 2.83 -7.17
CA PHE A 310 7.34 3.34 -6.72
C PHE A 310 6.49 3.80 -7.92
N ASP A 311 5.20 3.46 -8.01
CA ASP A 311 4.36 2.81 -6.99
C ASP A 311 4.20 1.28 -7.16
N CYS A 312 4.19 0.56 -6.04
CA CYS A 312 3.89 -0.87 -5.98
C CYS A 312 3.71 -1.30 -4.51
N THR A 313 2.47 -1.55 -4.11
CA THR A 313 2.10 -2.08 -2.79
C THR A 313 1.29 -3.35 -2.96
N GLY A 314 1.67 -4.42 -2.27
CA GLY A 314 0.82 -5.61 -2.20
C GLY A 314 -0.18 -5.49 -1.06
N PHE A 315 -1.45 -5.76 -1.32
CA PHE A 315 -2.52 -5.82 -0.33
C PHE A 315 -3.32 -7.11 -0.47
N TRP A 316 -3.32 -7.94 0.57
CA TRP A 316 -4.07 -9.19 0.59
C TRP A 316 -5.21 -9.11 1.59
N VAL A 317 -6.33 -9.72 1.24
CA VAL A 317 -7.50 -9.88 2.12
C VAL A 317 -7.91 -11.34 2.19
N LYS A 318 -8.37 -11.77 3.36
CA LYS A 318 -8.91 -13.11 3.61
C LYS A 318 -10.26 -13.30 2.90
N ASP A 319 -11.04 -12.23 2.77
CA ASP A 319 -12.40 -12.24 2.25
C ASP A 319 -12.63 -11.03 1.34
N LYS A 320 -12.61 -11.26 0.03
CA LYS A 320 -12.80 -10.19 -0.97
C LYS A 320 -14.23 -9.68 -1.01
N TYR A 321 -15.23 -10.44 -0.56
CA TYR A 321 -16.62 -9.98 -0.54
C TYR A 321 -16.82 -8.83 0.45
N LYS A 322 -16.06 -8.83 1.57
CA LYS A 322 -16.03 -7.68 2.49
C LYS A 322 -15.42 -6.43 1.87
N LEU A 323 -14.51 -6.61 0.91
CA LEU A 323 -13.96 -5.50 0.14
C LEU A 323 -15.00 -4.98 -0.87
N HIS A 324 -15.58 -5.88 -1.67
CA HIS A 324 -16.60 -5.52 -2.67
C HIS A 324 -17.83 -4.85 -2.05
N GLN A 325 -18.35 -5.31 -0.91
CA GLN A 325 -19.51 -4.64 -0.27
C GLN A 325 -19.24 -3.19 0.15
N THR A 326 -17.96 -2.81 0.23
CA THR A 326 -17.53 -1.47 0.65
C THR A 326 -17.48 -0.50 -0.53
N PHE A 327 -17.11 -0.98 -1.71
CA PHE A 327 -16.83 -0.14 -2.88
C PHE A 327 -17.75 -0.39 -4.08
N SER A 328 -18.46 -1.51 -4.11
CA SER A 328 -19.27 -1.93 -5.25
C SER A 328 -20.27 -0.86 -5.68
N VAL A 329 -20.10 -0.39 -6.91
CA VAL A 329 -21.07 0.38 -7.68
C VAL A 329 -21.37 -0.37 -8.98
N ASN A 330 -22.61 -0.33 -9.47
CA ASN A 330 -23.01 -1.15 -10.64
C ASN A 330 -23.69 -0.33 -11.76
N PRO A 331 -23.01 0.71 -12.29
CA PRO A 331 -23.52 1.46 -13.43
C PRO A 331 -23.46 0.62 -14.72
N VAL A 332 -24.43 0.82 -15.61
CA VAL A 332 -24.58 0.03 -16.84
C VAL A 332 -23.33 0.09 -17.74
N TYR A 333 -22.63 1.22 -17.77
CA TYR A 333 -21.44 1.43 -18.63
C TYR A 333 -20.17 0.69 -18.15
N LEU A 334 -20.21 0.00 -17.00
CA LEU A 334 -19.12 -0.85 -16.52
C LEU A 334 -19.44 -2.35 -16.57
N ARG A 335 -20.69 -2.73 -16.87
CA ARG A 335 -21.10 -4.14 -16.90
C ARG A 335 -20.52 -4.85 -18.11
N HIS A 336 -20.21 -6.13 -17.95
CA HIS A 336 -19.76 -6.99 -19.04
C HIS A 336 -20.31 -8.43 -18.87
N PRO A 337 -20.24 -9.28 -19.90
CA PRO A 337 -20.83 -10.63 -19.86
C PRO A 337 -20.29 -11.58 -18.79
N ASN A 338 -19.10 -11.29 -18.24
CA ASN A 338 -18.43 -12.12 -17.22
C ASN A 338 -18.55 -11.53 -15.79
N SER A 339 -19.33 -10.47 -15.59
CA SER A 339 -19.52 -9.88 -14.26
C SER A 339 -20.10 -10.92 -13.29
N GLY A 340 -19.47 -11.07 -12.12
CA GLY A 340 -19.82 -12.07 -11.10
C GLY A 340 -19.10 -13.42 -11.25
N ALA A 341 -18.44 -13.68 -12.38
CA ALA A 341 -17.54 -14.81 -12.57
C ALA A 341 -16.06 -14.39 -12.56
N ALA A 342 -15.75 -13.23 -13.14
CA ALA A 342 -14.41 -12.65 -13.12
C ALA A 342 -14.17 -11.81 -11.85
N VAL A 343 -12.89 -11.59 -11.53
CA VAL A 343 -12.47 -10.62 -10.51
C VAL A 343 -12.43 -9.23 -11.16
N ASP A 344 -13.19 -8.29 -10.63
CA ASP A 344 -13.12 -6.88 -10.98
C ASP A 344 -12.51 -6.13 -9.78
N PHE A 345 -11.43 -5.37 -10.00
CA PHE A 345 -10.73 -4.65 -8.92
C PHE A 345 -11.38 -3.32 -8.52
N MET A 346 -12.49 -2.92 -9.17
CA MET A 346 -13.27 -1.72 -8.82
C MET A 346 -14.20 -1.92 -7.62
#